data_AF-A0A3L8CN90-F1
#
_entry.id   AF-A0A3L8CN90-F1
#
_cell.length_a   1.000
_cell.length_b   1.000
_cell.length_c   1.000
_cell.angle_alpha   90.00
_cell.angle_beta   90.00
_cell.angle_gamma   90.00
#
_symmetry.space_group_name_H-M   'P 1'
#
loop_
_entity.id
_entity.type
_entity.pdbx_description
1 polymer ?
#
loop_
_entity_poly.entity_id
_entity_poly.type
_entity_poly.pdbx_seq_one_letter_code
_entity_poly.pdbx_strand_id
1 'polypeptide(L)' 'MQHLKPLALLSLLLVATQASAHGLWTEQRRGNIEVIYGHGAEDNAFKAQKISGAWAYDG' A
#
# COMPACT_ATOMS: atom_id res chain seq x y z
N MET A 1 -5.09 23.83 -30.17
CA MET A 1 -5.01 22.39 -29.80
C MET A 1 -3.67 21.98 -29.18
N GLN A 2 -2.60 22.80 -29.23
CA GLN A 2 -1.25 22.42 -28.75
C GLN A 2 -1.09 22.33 -27.23
N HIS A 3 -1.96 22.99 -26.44
CA HIS A 3 -1.92 22.96 -24.97
C HIS A 3 -2.74 21.82 -24.34
N LEU A 4 -3.52 21.08 -25.14
CA LEU A 4 -4.38 20.01 -24.62
C LEU A 4 -3.56 18.80 -24.11
N LYS A 5 -2.41 18.54 -24.75
CA LYS A 5 -1.48 17.46 -24.39
C LYS A 5 -0.77 17.69 -23.04
N PRO A 6 -0.13 18.85 -22.77
CA PRO A 6 0.49 19.10 -21.48
C PRO A 6 -0.54 19.17 -20.34
N LEU A 7 -1.75 19.66 -20.59
CA LEU A 7 -2.81 19.70 -19.58
C LEU A 7 -3.32 18.30 -19.23
N ALA A 8 -3.45 17.41 -20.22
CA ALA A 8 -3.77 16.00 -20.02
C ALA A 8 -2.66 15.25 -19.24
N LEU A 9 -1.38 15.58 -19.51
CA LEU A 9 -0.25 15.01 -18.77
C LEU A 9 -0.26 15.45 -17.29
N LEU A 10 -0.50 16.75 -17.05
CA LEU A 10 -0.53 17.29 -15.70
C LEU A 10 -1.68 16.70 -14.87
N SER A 11 -2.84 16.51 -15.49
CA SER A 11 -3.99 15.87 -14.84
C SER A 11 -3.75 14.38 -14.55
N LEU A 12 -3.06 13.65 -15.43
CA LEU A 12 -2.69 12.26 -15.19
C LEU A 12 -1.70 12.13 -14.01
N LEU A 13 -0.74 13.06 -13.89
CA LEU A 13 0.23 13.09 -12.79
C LEU A 13 -0.43 13.40 -11.44
N LEU A 14 -1.42 14.30 -11.41
CA LEU A 14 -2.18 14.58 -10.19
C LEU A 14 -2.96 13.34 -9.72
N VAL A 15 -3.55 12.56 -10.64
CA VAL A 15 -4.30 11.34 -10.27
C VAL A 15 -3.38 10.23 -9.78
N ALA A 16 -2.16 10.10 -10.35
CA ALA A 16 -1.19 9.10 -9.90
C ALA A 16 -0.76 9.28 -8.42
N THR A 17 -0.75 10.52 -7.91
CA THR A 17 -0.46 10.79 -6.49
C THR A 17 -1.61 10.42 -5.54
N GLN A 18 -2.80 10.13 -6.05
CA GLN A 18 -3.96 9.77 -5.21
C GLN A 18 -4.17 8.26 -5.09
N ALA A 19 -3.31 7.44 -5.70
CA ALA A 19 -3.34 6.00 -5.53
C ALA A 19 -2.78 5.61 -4.14
N SER A 20 -3.59 5.83 -3.11
CA SER A 20 -3.34 5.35 -1.75
C SER A 20 -3.74 3.87 -1.65
N ALA A 21 -2.97 3.01 -2.33
CA ALA A 21 -3.12 1.57 -2.19
C ALA A 21 -2.55 1.16 -0.82
N HIS A 22 -3.45 0.74 0.06
CA HIS A 22 -3.11 0.18 1.36
C HIS A 22 -3.09 -1.34 1.24
N GLY A 23 -1.97 -1.96 1.59
CA GLY A 23 -1.81 -3.40 1.55
C GLY A 23 -1.53 -3.95 2.94
N LEU A 24 -2.05 -5.14 3.24
CA LEU A 24 -1.62 -5.95 4.36
C LEU A 24 -1.19 -7.30 3.81
N TRP A 25 0.03 -7.72 4.10
CA TRP A 25 0.57 -9.01 3.67
C TRP A 25 1.40 -9.64 4.78
N THR A 26 1.66 -10.95 4.65
CA THR A 26 2.60 -11.67 5.50
C THR A 26 3.94 -11.79 4.80
N GLU A 27 5.03 -11.56 5.53
CA GLU A 27 6.39 -11.67 5.01
C GLU A 27 7.30 -12.35 6.02
N GLN A 28 8.25 -13.17 5.55
CA GLN A 28 9.26 -13.75 6.43
C GLN A 28 10.38 -12.72 6.70
N ARG A 29 10.55 -12.32 7.95
CA ARG A 29 11.61 -11.40 8.37
C ARG A 29 12.32 -11.94 9.61
N ARG A 30 13.66 -12.04 9.56
CA ARG A 30 14.51 -12.49 10.68
C ARG A 30 14.08 -13.85 11.27
N GLY A 31 13.56 -14.75 10.43
CA GLY A 31 13.09 -16.08 10.84
C GLY A 31 11.64 -16.15 11.33
N ASN A 32 10.92 -15.03 11.41
CA ASN A 32 9.51 -14.97 11.81
C ASN A 32 8.61 -14.67 10.61
N ILE A 33 7.35 -15.09 10.68
CA ILE A 33 6.29 -14.59 9.78
C ILE A 33 5.68 -13.35 10.43
N GLU A 34 5.82 -12.20 9.76
CA GLU A 34 5.35 -10.91 10.24
C GLU A 34 4.23 -10.37 9.35
N VAL A 35 3.29 -9.63 9.94
CA VAL A 35 2.24 -8.91 9.21
C VAL A 35 2.72 -7.49 8.94
N ILE A 36 2.84 -7.12 7.67
CA ILE A 36 3.32 -5.80 7.23
C ILE A 36 2.14 -5.00 6.69
N TYR A 37 2.16 -3.69 6.93
CA TYR A 37 1.19 -2.74 6.39
C TYR A 37 1.90 -1.70 5.55
N GLY A 38 1.58 -1.67 4.26
CA GLY A 38 2.12 -0.70 3.32
C GLY A 38 1.12 0.42 3.05
N HIS A 39 1.59 1.66 3.18
CA HIS A 39 0.93 2.85 2.63
C HIS A 39 1.82 3.38 1.51
N GLY A 40 1.68 2.83 0.30
CA GLY A 40 2.64 3.13 -0.79
C GLY A 40 4.03 2.52 -0.54
N ALA A 41 5.10 3.31 -0.69
CA ALA A 41 6.50 2.85 -0.63
C ALA A 41 7.07 2.74 0.80
N GLU A 42 6.24 2.88 1.83
CA GLU A 42 6.67 2.88 3.23
C GLU A 42 6.77 1.45 3.80
N ASP A 43 7.89 1.15 4.48
CA ASP A 43 8.15 -0.11 5.20
C ASP A 43 8.00 0.10 6.72
N ASN A 44 6.85 0.66 7.13
CA ASN A 44 6.55 0.96 8.52
C ASN A 44 5.81 -0.22 9.20
N ALA A 45 6.07 -0.44 10.48
CA ALA A 45 5.34 -1.45 11.26
C ALA A 45 3.84 -1.09 11.36
N PHE A 46 2.96 -2.09 11.22
CA PHE A 46 1.52 -1.88 11.42
C PHE A 46 1.19 -1.59 12.89
N LYS A 47 0.18 -0.75 13.13
CA LYS A 47 -0.33 -0.50 14.49
C LYS A 47 -1.14 -1.69 14.96
N ALA A 48 -0.58 -2.51 15.85
CA ALA A 48 -1.22 -3.73 16.36
C ALA A 48 -2.63 -3.49 16.95
N GLN A 49 -2.91 -2.31 17.50
CA GLN A 49 -4.21 -1.94 18.07
C GLN A 49 -5.34 -1.87 17.03
N LYS A 50 -5.00 -1.84 15.73
CA LYS A 50 -5.97 -1.86 14.64
C LYS A 50 -6.35 -3.27 14.20
N ILE A 51 -5.70 -4.31 14.72
CA ILE A 51 -6.05 -5.71 14.45
C ILE A 51 -7.29 -6.06 15.27
N SER A 52 -8.40 -6.40 14.60
CA SER A 52 -9.64 -6.85 15.24
C SER A 52 -9.78 -8.38 15.29
N GLY A 53 -8.96 -9.12 14.55
CA GLY A 53 -8.95 -10.59 14.54
C GLY A 53 -7.86 -11.16 13.62
N ALA A 54 -7.44 -12.39 13.88
CA ALA A 54 -6.52 -13.16 13.05
C ALA A 54 -6.96 -14.63 13.06
N TRP A 55 -6.96 -15.27 11.89
CA TRP A 55 -7.28 -16.69 11.71
C TRP A 55 -6.23 -17.36 10.84
N ALA A 56 -5.87 -18.59 11.18
CA ALA A 56 -4.99 -19.45 10.40
C ALA A 56 -5.71 -20.78 10.13
N TYR A 57 -5.47 -21.36 8.95
CA TYR A 57 -5.98 -22.66 8.56
C TYR A 57 -4.81 -23.50 8.05
N ASP A 58 -4.67 -24.70 8.59
CA ASP A 58 -3.78 -25.76 8.11
C ASP A 58 -4.66 -26.98 7.91
N GLY A 59 -4.64 -27.53 6.70
CA GLY A 59 -5.63 -28.50 6.20
C GLY A 59 -5.54 -29.87 6.83
#